data_AF-A0A1A7QKJ8-F1
#
_entry.id   AF-A0A1A7QKJ8-F1
#
_cell.length_a   1.000
_cell.length_b   1.000
_cell.length_c   1.000
_cell.angle_alpha   90.00
_cell.angle_beta   90.00
_cell.angle_gamma   90.00
#
_symmetry.space_group_name_H-M   'P 1'
#
loop_
_entity.id
_entity.type
_entity.pdbx_description
1 polymer ?
#
loop_
_entity_poly.entity_id
_entity_poly.type
_entity_poly.pdbx_seq_one_letter_code
_entity_poly.pdbx_strand_id
1 'polypeptide(L)'
;MARTLSQDLRDRVISAIDGGMSCRAAAVHFGVSASSAIRWRQRALEHGQAVAKARGGDRHSGKIEAHDGFIRELIAEQGDMTLVEVQARLMERGTSVGIGTVHRFFKRHGITRKKRPGTRSSRTAPTS
;
A
#
# COMPACT_ATOMS: atom_id res chain seq x y z
N MET A 1 -10.64 3.44 17.01
CA MET A 1 -10.47 3.23 15.54
C MET A 1 -11.84 3.05 14.91
N ALA A 2 -12.22 3.87 13.93
CA ALA A 2 -13.48 3.67 13.20
C ALA A 2 -13.38 2.39 12.34
N ARG A 3 -14.18 1.37 12.68
CA ARG A 3 -14.22 0.09 11.96
C ARG A 3 -15.20 0.21 10.80
N THR A 4 -14.83 -0.39 9.68
CA THR A 4 -15.68 -0.45 8.50
C THR A 4 -16.75 -1.53 8.70
N LEU A 5 -18.01 -1.22 8.46
CA LEU A 5 -19.09 -2.24 8.50
C LEU A 5 -18.82 -3.34 7.47
N SER A 6 -19.15 -4.59 7.83
CA SER A 6 -18.85 -5.81 7.07
C SER A 6 -19.40 -5.77 5.65
N GLN A 7 -18.77 -6.50 4.73
CA GLN A 7 -19.22 -6.55 3.33
C GLN A 7 -20.59 -7.22 3.21
N ASP A 8 -20.80 -8.34 3.92
CA ASP A 8 -22.08 -9.04 4.01
C ASP A 8 -23.26 -8.11 4.37
N LEU A 9 -23.08 -7.24 5.36
CA LEU A 9 -24.14 -6.31 5.77
C LEU A 9 -24.53 -5.36 4.63
N ARG A 10 -23.55 -4.93 3.83
CA ARG A 10 -23.80 -4.04 2.70
C ARG A 10 -24.52 -4.78 1.59
N ASP A 11 -24.07 -5.99 1.29
CA ASP A 11 -24.66 -6.80 0.22
C ASP A 11 -26.12 -7.11 0.53
N ARG A 12 -26.46 -7.42 1.79
CA ARG A 12 -27.85 -7.57 2.23
C ARG A 12 -28.67 -6.28 2.13
N VAL A 13 -28.10 -5.13 2.51
CA VAL A 13 -28.77 -3.83 2.34
C VAL A 13 -29.02 -3.52 0.86
N ILE A 14 -28.05 -3.77 -0.01
CA ILE A 14 -28.19 -3.55 -1.45
C ILE A 14 -29.24 -4.49 -2.04
N SER A 15 -29.19 -5.78 -1.70
CA SER A 15 -30.16 -6.78 -2.16
C SER A 15 -31.60 -6.41 -1.75
N ALA A 16 -31.82 -5.89 -0.55
CA ALA A 16 -33.14 -5.42 -0.12
C ALA A 16 -33.60 -4.18 -0.91
N ILE A 17 -32.68 -3.27 -1.26
CA ILE A 17 -32.99 -2.10 -2.09
C ILE A 17 -33.30 -2.53 -3.53
N ASP A 18 -32.55 -3.47 -4.08
CA ASP A 18 -32.82 -4.06 -5.40
C ASP A 18 -34.16 -4.82 -5.43
N GLY A 19 -34.53 -5.43 -4.30
CA GLY A 19 -35.85 -6.02 -4.07
C GLY A 19 -37.00 -5.02 -3.88
N GLY A 20 -36.74 -3.71 -4.02
CA GLY A 20 -37.78 -2.66 -4.03
C GLY A 20 -37.88 -1.83 -2.76
N MET A 21 -37.06 -2.08 -1.72
CA MET A 21 -37.04 -1.20 -0.55
C MET A 21 -36.40 0.16 -0.86
N SER A 22 -36.93 1.23 -0.27
CA SER A 22 -36.21 2.51 -0.27
C SER A 22 -34.93 2.41 0.57
N CYS A 23 -33.92 3.24 0.27
CA CYS A 23 -32.68 3.29 1.06
C CYS A 23 -32.94 3.56 2.55
N ARG A 24 -33.95 4.38 2.89
CA ARG A 24 -34.32 4.66 4.29
C ARG A 24 -34.97 3.45 4.95
N ALA A 25 -35.86 2.75 4.25
CA ALA A 25 -36.52 1.55 4.76
C ALA A 25 -35.50 0.43 5.02
N ALA A 26 -34.60 0.18 4.06
CA ALA A 26 -33.51 -0.78 4.23
C ALA A 26 -32.58 -0.39 5.40
N ALA A 27 -32.26 0.91 5.54
CA ALA A 27 -31.43 1.38 6.65
C ALA A 27 -32.03 1.06 8.02
N VAL A 28 -33.34 1.31 8.20
CA VAL A 28 -34.08 0.97 9.42
C VAL A 28 -34.09 -0.55 9.64
N HIS A 29 -34.38 -1.32 8.59
CA HIS A 29 -34.45 -2.79 8.68
C HIS A 29 -33.13 -3.44 9.14
N PHE A 30 -32.00 -2.93 8.66
CA PHE A 30 -30.66 -3.46 8.97
C PHE A 30 -29.94 -2.72 10.11
N GLY A 31 -30.59 -1.74 10.75
CA GLY A 31 -30.01 -0.99 11.87
C GLY A 31 -28.79 -0.13 11.50
N VAL A 32 -28.76 0.41 10.27
CA VAL A 32 -27.69 1.30 9.78
C VAL A 32 -28.21 2.72 9.56
N SER A 33 -27.32 3.71 9.45
CA SER A 33 -27.75 5.06 9.12
C SER A 33 -28.25 5.14 7.67
N ALA A 34 -29.29 5.95 7.43
CA ALA A 34 -29.79 6.22 6.08
C ALA A 34 -28.70 6.74 5.13
N SER A 35 -27.80 7.58 5.65
CA SER A 35 -26.65 8.09 4.91
C SER A 35 -25.68 6.97 4.47
N SER A 36 -25.50 5.91 5.26
CA SER A 36 -24.65 4.78 4.89
C SER A 36 -25.29 3.95 3.79
N ALA A 37 -26.59 3.64 3.91
CA ALA A 37 -27.33 2.91 2.89
C ALA A 37 -27.34 3.64 1.53
N ILE A 38 -27.55 4.97 1.54
CA ILE A 38 -27.48 5.80 0.32
C ILE A 38 -26.09 5.74 -0.32
N ARG A 39 -25.02 5.87 0.47
CA ARG A 39 -23.64 5.81 -0.04
C ARG A 39 -23.28 4.44 -0.59
N TRP A 40 -23.79 3.37 0.01
CA TRP A 40 -23.60 2.00 -0.51
C TRP A 40 -24.36 1.82 -1.82
N ARG A 41 -25.61 2.28 -1.92
CA ARG A 41 -26.41 2.23 -3.14
C ARG A 41 -25.72 2.98 -4.29
N GLN A 42 -25.31 4.23 -4.04
CA GLN A 42 -24.60 5.03 -5.04
C GLN A 42 -23.35 4.29 -5.55
N ARG A 43 -22.55 3.73 -4.64
CA ARG A 43 -21.37 2.97 -5.01
C ARG A 43 -21.69 1.70 -5.81
N ALA A 44 -22.74 0.97 -5.43
CA ALA A 44 -23.20 -0.20 -6.17
C ALA A 44 -23.62 0.16 -7.60
N LEU A 45 -24.26 1.32 -7.79
CA LEU A 45 -24.61 1.82 -9.13
C LEU A 45 -23.38 2.25 -9.95
N GLU A 46 -22.39 2.90 -9.32
CA GLU A 46 -21.18 3.38 -10.00
C GLU A 46 -20.19 2.26 -10.35
N HIS A 47 -20.07 1.23 -9.50
CA HIS A 47 -19.00 0.24 -9.57
C HIS A 47 -19.49 -1.22 -9.57
N GLY A 48 -20.81 -1.46 -9.61
CA GLY A 48 -21.43 -2.79 -9.57
C GLY A 48 -21.43 -3.46 -8.20
N GLN A 49 -20.76 -2.90 -7.19
CA GLN A 49 -20.64 -3.50 -5.86
C GLN A 49 -20.43 -2.46 -4.76
N ALA A 50 -20.99 -2.69 -3.56
CA ALA A 50 -20.88 -1.77 -2.42
C ALA A 50 -19.57 -1.93 -1.59
N VAL A 51 -18.47 -2.29 -2.24
CA VAL A 51 -17.21 -2.63 -1.55
C VAL A 51 -16.59 -1.43 -0.83
N ALA A 52 -16.02 -1.66 0.35
CA ALA A 52 -15.30 -0.62 1.09
C ALA A 52 -14.09 -0.10 0.30
N LYS A 53 -13.82 1.21 0.39
CA LYS A 53 -12.56 1.76 -0.12
C LYS A 53 -11.42 1.24 0.76
N ALA A 54 -10.27 0.94 0.15
CA ALA A 54 -9.05 0.66 0.88
C ALA A 54 -8.80 1.75 1.93
N ARG A 55 -8.59 1.33 3.19
CA ARG A 55 -8.34 2.23 4.32
C ARG A 55 -6.84 2.26 4.57
N GLY A 56 -6.26 3.45 4.62
CA GLY A 56 -4.82 3.61 4.83
C GLY A 56 -4.02 3.33 3.56
N GLY A 57 -2.87 2.69 3.71
CA GLY A 57 -1.92 2.43 2.62
C GLY A 57 -0.93 3.57 2.38
N ASP A 58 0.11 3.26 1.62
CA ASP A 58 1.10 4.23 1.18
C ASP A 58 0.50 5.12 0.07
N ARG A 59 0.46 6.43 0.31
CA ARG A 59 -0.03 7.43 -0.65
C ARG A 59 1.03 8.45 -1.04
N HIS A 60 2.22 8.35 -0.46
CA HIS A 60 3.25 9.39 -0.56
C HIS A 60 4.52 8.89 -1.23
N SER A 61 4.69 7.57 -1.39
CA SER A 61 5.89 7.00 -2.03
C SER A 61 5.90 7.08 -3.54
N GLY A 62 4.77 7.35 -4.20
CA GLY A 62 4.68 7.32 -5.67
C GLY A 62 5.81 8.08 -6.38
N LYS A 63 6.23 9.22 -5.83
CA LYS A 63 7.36 10.02 -6.37
C LYS A 63 8.68 9.24 -6.40
N ILE A 64 9.03 8.52 -5.33
CA ILE A 64 10.29 7.76 -5.29
C ILE A 64 10.15 6.42 -6.01
N GLU A 65 8.97 5.79 -5.98
CA GLU A 65 8.71 4.52 -6.69
C GLU A 65 8.82 4.67 -8.21
N ALA A 66 8.50 5.85 -8.76
CA ALA A 66 8.74 6.16 -10.16
C ALA A 66 10.23 6.06 -10.57
N HIS A 67 11.16 6.07 -9.60
CA HIS A 67 12.59 5.90 -9.82
C HIS A 67 13.13 4.53 -9.38
N ASP A 68 12.27 3.54 -9.14
CA ASP A 68 12.70 2.20 -8.68
C ASP A 68 13.78 1.59 -9.57
N GLY A 69 13.55 1.53 -10.89
CA GLY A 69 14.51 0.98 -11.85
C GLY A 69 15.86 1.68 -11.80
N PHE A 70 15.86 3.02 -11.78
CA PHE A 70 17.08 3.81 -11.68
C PHE A 70 17.85 3.56 -10.38
N ILE A 71 17.16 3.50 -9.24
CA ILE A 71 17.80 3.22 -7.95
C ILE A 71 18.41 1.82 -7.95
N ARG A 72 17.74 0.83 -8.56
CA ARG A 72 18.25 -0.54 -8.68
C ARG A 72 19.47 -0.64 -9.58
N GLU A 73 19.47 0.04 -10.72
CA GLU A 73 20.63 0.14 -11.61
C GLU A 73 21.82 0.77 -10.90
N LEU A 74 21.59 1.88 -10.18
CA LEU A 74 22.62 2.58 -9.42
C LEU A 74 23.26 1.68 -8.34
N ILE A 75 22.46 0.89 -7.64
CA ILE A 75 22.94 -0.06 -6.63
C ILE A 75 23.68 -1.24 -7.29
N ALA A 76 23.24 -1.69 -8.48
CA ALA A 76 23.90 -2.76 -9.20
C ALA A 76 25.29 -2.34 -9.71
N GLU A 77 25.42 -1.08 -10.16
CA GLU A 77 26.69 -0.48 -10.56
C GLU A 77 27.59 -0.19 -9.35
N GLN A 78 27.02 0.36 -8.27
CA GLN A 78 27.77 0.77 -7.08
C GLN A 78 27.04 0.35 -5.78
N GLY A 79 27.30 -0.88 -5.34
CA GLY A 79 26.60 -1.51 -4.21
C GLY A 79 26.95 -0.98 -2.81
N ASP A 80 27.95 -0.09 -2.69
CA ASP A 80 28.37 0.54 -1.44
C ASP A 80 27.85 1.97 -1.25
N MET A 81 27.02 2.47 -2.18
CA MET A 81 26.41 3.79 -2.08
C MET A 81 25.61 4.01 -0.79
N THR A 82 25.82 5.16 -0.20
CA THR A 82 25.09 5.67 0.95
C THR A 82 23.74 6.25 0.52
N LEU A 83 22.79 6.35 1.47
CA LEU A 83 21.48 6.95 1.21
C LEU A 83 21.56 8.42 0.78
N VAL A 84 22.60 9.15 1.21
CA VAL A 84 22.84 10.55 0.83
C VAL A 84 23.33 10.65 -0.61
N GLU A 85 24.19 9.74 -1.05
CA GLU A 85 24.64 9.67 -2.45
C GLU A 85 23.49 9.30 -3.38
N VAL A 86 22.65 8.33 -3.00
CA VAL A 86 21.43 8.01 -3.76
C VAL A 86 20.49 9.22 -3.83
N GLN A 87 20.34 9.97 -2.74
CA GLN A 87 19.56 11.21 -2.74
C GLN A 87 20.15 12.25 -3.70
N ALA A 88 21.47 12.45 -3.69
CA ALA A 88 22.15 13.39 -4.58
C ALA A 88 21.90 13.02 -6.05
N ARG A 89 22.03 11.74 -6.40
CA ARG A 89 21.75 11.23 -7.75
C ARG A 89 20.30 11.42 -8.18
N LEU A 90 19.35 11.31 -7.25
CA LEU A 90 17.95 11.60 -7.53
C LEU A 90 17.71 13.11 -7.74
N MET A 91 18.40 13.97 -6.99
CA MET A 91 18.32 15.43 -7.17
C MET A 91 18.90 15.88 -8.51
N GLU A 92 20.02 15.29 -8.95
CA GLU A 92 20.61 15.53 -10.28
C GLU A 92 19.63 15.23 -11.42
N ARG A 93 18.69 14.28 -11.21
CA ARG A 93 17.63 13.95 -12.17
C ARG A 93 16.34 14.76 -11.99
N GLY A 94 16.36 15.79 -11.14
CA GLY A 94 15.21 16.67 -10.88
C GLY A 94 14.25 16.19 -9.78
N THR A 95 14.59 15.11 -9.07
CA THR A 95 13.72 14.52 -8.05
C THR A 95 14.25 14.80 -6.66
N SER A 96 13.76 15.91 -6.08
CA SER A 96 14.01 16.21 -4.66
C SER A 96 13.17 15.32 -3.74
N VAL A 97 13.84 14.44 -2.98
CA VAL A 97 13.27 13.61 -1.92
C VAL A 97 14.14 13.71 -0.67
N GLY A 98 13.54 13.62 0.52
CA GLY A 98 14.30 13.56 1.77
C GLY A 98 14.94 12.19 2.00
N ILE A 99 16.03 12.14 2.77
CA ILE A 99 16.76 10.90 3.13
C ILE A 99 15.82 9.84 3.73
N GLY A 100 14.88 10.23 4.59
CA GLY A 100 13.91 9.30 5.18
C GLY A 100 12.99 8.62 4.14
N THR A 101 12.74 9.27 3.00
CA THR A 101 11.98 8.68 1.89
C THR A 101 12.82 7.65 1.15
N VAL A 102 14.11 7.93 0.92
CA VAL A 102 15.07 6.95 0.37
C VAL A 102 15.18 5.75 1.30
N HIS A 103 15.37 5.95 2.60
CA HIS A 103 15.41 4.86 3.57
C HIS A 103 14.12 4.00 3.56
N ARG A 104 12.94 4.62 3.50
CA ARG A 104 11.66 3.89 3.38
C ARG A 104 11.55 3.11 2.09
N PHE A 105 12.07 3.63 0.97
CA PHE A 105 12.16 2.90 -0.29
C PHE A 105 12.99 1.62 -0.14
N PHE A 106 14.21 1.72 0.40
CA PHE A 106 15.07 0.55 0.63
C PHE A 106 14.39 -0.48 1.53
N LYS A 107 13.77 -0.01 2.63
CA LYS A 107 13.02 -0.88 3.55
C LYS A 107 11.84 -1.58 2.86
N ARG A 108 11.09 -0.88 2.00
CA ARG A 108 9.93 -1.42 1.26
C ARG A 108 10.35 -2.49 0.26
N HIS A 109 11.48 -2.28 -0.41
CA HIS A 109 12.03 -3.20 -1.42
C HIS A 109 12.93 -4.30 -0.83
N GLY A 110 13.09 -4.37 0.49
CA GLY A 110 13.92 -5.37 1.16
C GLY A 110 15.42 -5.22 0.88
N ILE A 111 15.86 -4.06 0.39
CA ILE A 111 17.26 -3.81 0.06
C ILE A 111 18.02 -3.56 1.36
N THR A 112 18.95 -4.46 1.67
CA THR A 112 19.78 -4.37 2.88
C THR A 112 21.24 -4.49 2.53
N ARG A 113 22.07 -3.65 3.15
CA ARG A 113 23.52 -3.78 3.06
C ARG A 113 23.97 -4.93 3.97
N LYS A 114 24.77 -5.85 3.42
CA LYS A 114 25.42 -6.90 4.19
C LYS A 114 26.29 -6.28 5.29
N LYS A 115 26.02 -6.63 6.55
CA LYS A 115 26.73 -6.04 7.71
C LYS A 115 28.07 -6.69 8.02
N ARG A 116 28.28 -7.93 7.59
CA ARG A 116 29.51 -8.69 7.87
C ARG A 116 30.27 -8.95 6.56
N PRO A 117 31.60 -8.70 6.51
CA PRO A 117 32.42 -9.16 5.41
C PRO A 117 32.27 -10.68 5.23
N GLY A 118 32.36 -11.17 4.00
CA GLY A 118 32.51 -12.61 3.78
C GLY A 118 33.85 -13.04 4.37
N THR A 119 33.83 -13.69 5.53
CA THR A 119 35.03 -14.32 6.10
C THR A 119 35.22 -15.70 5.49
N ARG A 120 36.47 -16.15 5.34
CA ARG A 120 36.76 -17.55 5.02
C ARG A 120 36.04 -18.44 6.04
N SER A 121 35.46 -19.54 5.57
CA SER A 121 34.93 -20.56 6.48
C SER A 121 36.05 -20.98 7.44
N SER A 122 35.78 -20.98 8.74
CA SER A 122 36.75 -21.42 9.75
C SER A 122 37.02 -22.91 9.68
N ARG A 123 36.15 -23.69 9.02
CA ARG A 123 36.34 -25.13 8.81
C ARG A 123 35.42 -25.66 7.71
N THR A 124 35.96 -26.46 6.79
CA THR A 124 35.17 -27.35 5.93
C THR A 124 35.01 -28.66 6.70
N ALA A 125 33.83 -28.90 7.28
CA ALA A 125 33.50 -30.20 7.88
C ALA A 125 32.51 -30.93 6.96
N PRO A 126 32.59 -32.27 6.85
CA PRO A 126 31.56 -33.04 6.16
C PRO A 126 30.21 -32.80 6.85
N THR A 127 29.24 -32.26 6.13
CA THR A 127 27.84 -32.35 6.52
C THR A 127 27.40 -33.80 6.36
N SER A 128 27.10 -34.46 7.48
CA SER A 128 26.45 -35.77 7.55
C SER A 128 25.07 -35.75 6.90
#